data_AF-A0A7C4GPL1-F1
#
_entry.id   AF-A0A7C4GPL1-F1
#
_cell.length_a   1.000
_cell.length_b   1.000
_cell.length_c   1.000
_cell.angle_alpha   90.00
_cell.angle_beta   90.00
_cell.angle_gamma   90.00
#
_symmetry.space_group_name_H-M   'P 1'
#
loop_
_entity.id
_entity.type
_entity.pdbx_description
1 polymer ?
#
loop_
_entity_poly.entity_id
_entity_poly.type
_entity_poly.pdbx_seq_one_letter_code
_entity_poly.pdbx_strand_id
1 'polypeptide(L)'
;MMLHEPESAGLIERLDWLKVAREIDLFKPDDLSEIMMMLIDEEAHYEFVIRGLNWELAKRFARRAVDYILAKQMIPFVLEGKSFMIPRPSRANKVLSLDFIGVKLSDSISIGFLGLYDGENIETQLVVKEFFDSTGVDLSPIERCVNEGFIMVSWDFDSLLKDLFSMNQRTLCYILQGLREEGKFFELKPLVEDFLGMSPVSLEEVARRIWGINSSIKDVIMEAKRSIGEIEEKKGANWERYTKYLREKSKNIIEERAKAIYLTFLALSRGAEVNRPGPPHL
;
A
#
# COMPACT_ATOMS: atom_id res chain seq x y z
N MET A 1 12.74 26.92 -1.73
CA MET A 1 11.32 27.31 -1.91
C MET A 1 10.55 26.70 -0.75
N MET A 2 9.98 27.51 0.14
CA MET A 2 9.01 27.03 1.13
C MET A 2 7.65 27.07 0.44
N LEU A 3 7.06 25.90 0.20
CA LEU A 3 5.70 25.78 -0.30
C LEU A 3 4.78 25.78 0.92
N HIS A 4 3.89 26.76 1.00
CA HIS A 4 2.97 26.95 2.11
C HIS A 4 1.56 27.04 1.54
N GLU A 5 0.63 26.24 2.05
CA GLU A 5 -0.78 26.44 1.73
C GLU A 5 -1.29 27.65 2.51
N PRO A 6 -1.94 28.65 1.88
CA PRO A 6 -2.46 29.81 2.59
C PRO A 6 -3.48 29.44 3.67
N GLU A 7 -4.23 28.36 3.47
CA GLU A 7 -5.03 27.67 4.48
C GLU A 7 -4.57 26.21 4.54
N SER A 8 -4.36 25.64 5.73
CA SER A 8 -3.98 24.23 5.93
C SER A 8 -5.11 23.26 5.54
N ALA A 9 -5.51 23.29 4.28
CA ALA A 9 -6.61 22.53 3.70
C ALA A 9 -6.20 21.08 3.39
N GLY A 10 -4.90 20.79 3.42
CA GLY A 10 -4.35 19.45 3.17
C GLY A 10 -4.46 19.05 1.69
N LEU A 11 -4.38 20.04 0.79
CA LEU A 11 -4.47 19.82 -0.66
C LEU A 11 -3.18 19.19 -1.19
N ILE A 12 -2.03 19.53 -0.60
CA ILE A 12 -0.72 18.91 -0.86
C ILE A 12 -0.74 17.40 -0.65
N GLU A 13 -1.51 16.89 0.30
CA GLU A 13 -1.60 15.45 0.57
C GLU A 13 -2.68 14.76 -0.29
N ARG A 14 -3.69 15.50 -0.78
CA ARG A 14 -4.86 14.92 -1.45
C ARG A 14 -4.82 14.98 -2.98
N LEU A 15 -4.06 15.91 -3.55
CA LEU A 15 -3.98 16.08 -5.00
C LEU A 15 -3.08 15.02 -5.65
N ASP A 16 -3.51 14.54 -6.81
CA ASP A 16 -2.67 13.74 -7.70
C ASP A 16 -1.64 14.67 -8.39
N TRP A 17 -0.49 14.84 -7.75
CA TRP A 17 0.57 15.71 -8.25
C TRP A 17 1.18 15.23 -9.56
N LEU A 18 1.07 13.95 -9.93
CA LEU A 18 1.47 13.46 -11.25
C LEU A 18 0.50 13.92 -12.32
N LYS A 19 -0.81 13.93 -12.03
CA LYS A 19 -1.80 14.53 -12.91
C LYS A 19 -1.57 16.04 -13.04
N VAL A 20 -1.39 16.75 -11.93
CA VAL A 20 -1.10 18.21 -11.95
C VAL A 20 0.14 18.52 -12.79
N ALA A 21 1.22 17.73 -12.64
CA ALA A 21 2.42 17.83 -13.46
C ALA A 21 2.10 17.73 -14.97
N ARG A 22 1.28 16.76 -15.38
CA ARG A 22 0.86 16.61 -16.79
C ARG A 22 -0.01 17.77 -17.27
N GLU A 23 -0.96 18.23 -16.44
CA GLU A 23 -1.82 19.36 -16.78
C GLU A 23 -1.00 20.65 -16.97
N ILE A 24 0.02 20.89 -16.14
CA ILE A 24 0.95 22.02 -16.33
C ILE A 24 1.66 21.92 -17.68
N ASP A 25 2.15 20.74 -18.06
CA ASP A 25 2.87 20.58 -19.33
C ASP A 25 1.94 20.87 -20.53
N LEU A 26 0.70 20.38 -20.47
CA LEU A 26 -0.32 20.52 -21.50
C LEU A 26 -1.01 21.89 -21.52
N PHE A 27 -0.91 22.67 -20.44
CA PHE A 27 -1.59 23.95 -20.29
C PHE A 27 -1.22 24.94 -21.39
N LYS A 28 -2.23 25.48 -22.07
CA LYS A 28 -2.10 26.53 -23.07
C LYS A 28 -2.77 27.80 -22.54
N PRO A 29 -2.00 28.85 -22.22
CA PRO A 29 -2.56 30.09 -21.73
C PRO A 29 -3.48 30.74 -22.77
N ASP A 30 -4.56 31.32 -22.29
CA ASP A 30 -5.51 32.15 -23.03
C ASP A 30 -5.89 33.38 -22.19
N ASP A 31 -6.71 34.28 -22.75
CA ASP A 31 -7.11 35.51 -22.07
C ASP A 31 -7.85 35.22 -20.74
N LEU A 32 -8.58 34.11 -20.68
CA LEU A 32 -9.28 33.68 -19.47
C LEU A 32 -8.29 33.26 -18.37
N SER A 33 -7.15 32.70 -18.74
CA SER A 33 -6.09 32.27 -17.83
C SER A 33 -5.54 33.43 -17.01
N GLU A 34 -5.36 34.60 -17.62
CA GLU A 34 -4.92 35.82 -16.93
C GLU A 34 -5.99 36.31 -15.94
N ILE A 35 -7.25 36.36 -16.37
CA ILE A 35 -8.38 36.76 -15.54
C ILE A 35 -8.51 35.82 -14.33
N MET A 36 -8.37 34.51 -14.55
CA MET A 36 -8.42 33.51 -13.48
C MET A 36 -7.29 33.70 -12.47
N MET A 37 -6.07 34.00 -12.93
CA MET A 37 -4.94 34.27 -12.03
C MET A 37 -5.22 35.49 -11.14
N MET A 38 -5.73 36.58 -11.73
CA MET A 38 -6.10 37.78 -10.99
C MET A 38 -7.19 37.50 -9.93
N LEU A 39 -8.17 36.64 -10.24
CA LEU A 39 -9.23 36.27 -9.30
C LEU A 39 -8.75 35.36 -8.16
N ILE A 40 -7.77 34.50 -8.44
CA ILE A 40 -7.22 33.55 -7.45
C ILE A 40 -6.22 34.25 -6.53
N ASP A 41 -5.33 35.06 -7.11
CA ASP A 41 -4.24 35.72 -6.39
C ASP A 41 -3.83 37.01 -7.12
N GLU A 42 -4.37 38.14 -6.64
CA GLU A 42 -4.13 39.48 -7.20
C GLU A 42 -2.65 39.89 -7.10
N GLU A 43 -1.95 39.48 -6.03
CA GLU A 43 -0.53 39.80 -5.82
C GLU A 43 0.36 39.03 -6.80
N ALA A 44 0.07 37.74 -7.02
CA ALA A 44 0.74 36.94 -8.03
C ALA A 44 0.51 37.49 -9.45
N HIS A 45 -0.72 37.93 -9.76
CA HIS A 45 -1.04 38.56 -11.03
C HIS A 45 -0.25 39.86 -11.24
N TYR A 46 -0.19 40.73 -10.24
CA TYR A 46 0.58 41.99 -10.32
C TYR A 46 2.07 41.74 -10.60
N GLU A 47 2.69 40.80 -9.88
CA GLU A 47 4.07 40.39 -10.14
C GLU A 47 4.25 39.77 -11.54
N PHE A 48 3.26 39.01 -12.01
CA PHE A 48 3.28 38.40 -13.33
C PHE A 48 3.22 39.44 -14.45
N VAL A 49 2.39 40.48 -14.30
CA VAL A 49 2.31 41.63 -15.21
C VAL A 49 3.65 42.39 -15.24
N ILE A 50 4.23 42.69 -14.07
CA ILE A 50 5.54 43.38 -13.97
C ILE A 50 6.64 42.61 -14.72
N ARG A 51 6.58 41.27 -14.70
CA ARG A 51 7.55 40.39 -15.38
C ARG A 51 7.23 40.14 -16.85
N GLY A 52 6.28 40.88 -17.42
CA GLY A 52 5.97 40.86 -18.85
C GLY A 52 5.11 39.68 -19.29
N LEU A 53 4.24 39.15 -18.41
CA LEU A 53 3.28 38.09 -18.74
C LEU A 53 3.92 36.84 -19.37
N ASN A 54 5.13 36.48 -18.91
CA ASN A 54 5.88 35.37 -19.48
C ASN A 54 5.34 34.03 -18.97
N TRP A 55 4.31 33.52 -19.64
CA TRP A 55 3.66 32.26 -19.31
C TRP A 55 4.59 31.05 -19.34
N GLU A 56 5.56 31.02 -20.26
CA GLU A 56 6.56 29.94 -20.30
C GLU A 56 7.42 29.92 -19.03
N LEU A 57 7.78 31.10 -18.52
CA LEU A 57 8.50 31.21 -17.26
C LEU A 57 7.63 30.77 -16.07
N ALA A 58 6.36 31.17 -16.04
CA ALA A 58 5.40 30.73 -15.02
C ALA A 58 5.20 29.21 -15.03
N LYS A 59 4.99 28.60 -16.21
CA LYS A 59 4.90 27.15 -16.38
C LYS A 59 6.15 26.43 -15.85
N ARG A 60 7.35 26.93 -16.15
CA ARG A 60 8.60 26.35 -15.62
C ARG A 60 8.69 26.42 -14.09
N PHE A 61 8.28 27.52 -13.48
CA PHE A 61 8.29 27.64 -12.01
C PHE A 61 7.21 26.77 -11.35
N ALA A 62 6.00 26.73 -11.91
CA ALA A 62 4.94 25.85 -11.46
C ALA A 62 5.37 24.38 -11.55
N ARG A 63 5.99 23.99 -12.67
CA ARG A 63 6.56 22.65 -12.86
C ARG A 63 7.60 22.32 -11.80
N ARG A 64 8.55 23.22 -11.59
CA ARG A 64 9.59 23.06 -10.56
C ARG A 64 9.00 22.94 -9.15
N ALA A 65 7.94 23.67 -8.84
CA ALA A 65 7.24 23.59 -7.56
C ALA A 65 6.60 22.20 -7.37
N VAL A 66 5.92 21.69 -8.39
CA VAL A 66 5.36 20.33 -8.39
C VAL A 66 6.45 19.28 -8.27
N ASP A 67 7.57 19.42 -8.99
CA ASP A 67 8.71 18.51 -8.89
C ASP A 67 9.31 18.52 -7.47
N TYR A 68 9.32 19.65 -6.75
CA TYR A 68 9.71 19.71 -5.34
C TYR A 68 8.73 18.97 -4.41
N ILE A 69 7.43 19.07 -4.66
CA ILE A 69 6.41 18.33 -3.90
C ILE A 69 6.59 16.83 -4.14
N LEU A 70 6.69 16.42 -5.41
CA LEU A 70 6.95 15.04 -5.81
C LEU A 70 8.26 14.54 -5.18
N ALA A 71 9.37 15.29 -5.26
CA ALA A 71 10.64 14.88 -4.68
C ALA A 71 10.58 14.71 -3.15
N LYS A 72 9.82 15.54 -2.43
CA LYS A 72 9.54 15.35 -1.00
C LYS A 72 8.69 14.11 -0.74
N GLN A 73 7.87 13.69 -1.70
CA GLN A 73 7.02 12.52 -1.64
C GLN A 73 7.72 11.26 -2.18
N MET A 74 9.04 11.25 -2.41
CA MET A 74 9.76 10.05 -2.82
C MET A 74 10.79 9.62 -1.76
N ILE A 75 11.05 8.32 -1.66
CA ILE A 75 12.11 7.75 -0.82
C ILE A 75 13.17 7.08 -1.71
N PRO A 76 14.47 7.27 -1.40
CA PRO A 76 15.53 6.59 -2.12
C PRO A 76 15.49 5.10 -1.79
N PHE A 77 15.51 4.29 -2.84
CA PHE A 77 15.51 2.84 -2.79
C PHE A 77 16.75 2.35 -3.53
N VAL A 78 17.58 1.52 -2.88
CA VAL A 78 18.79 0.97 -3.51
C VAL A 78 18.64 -0.53 -3.63
N LEU A 79 18.77 -1.04 -4.85
CA LEU A 79 18.77 -2.48 -5.10
C LEU A 79 19.90 -2.81 -6.07
N GLU A 80 20.74 -3.77 -5.70
CA GLU A 80 21.92 -4.20 -6.48
C GLU A 80 22.81 -3.03 -6.94
N GLY A 81 22.97 -2.01 -6.10
CA GLY A 81 23.79 -0.83 -6.40
C GLY A 81 23.13 0.19 -7.34
N LYS A 82 21.91 -0.07 -7.82
CA LYS A 82 21.10 0.92 -8.56
C LYS A 82 20.18 1.65 -7.59
N SER A 83 20.25 2.98 -7.59
CA SER A 83 19.33 3.83 -6.83
C SER A 83 18.12 4.21 -7.69
N PHE A 84 16.94 3.97 -7.15
CA PHE A 84 15.66 4.38 -7.70
C PHE A 84 14.93 5.24 -6.67
N MET A 85 14.06 6.12 -7.14
CA MET A 85 13.15 6.85 -6.27
C MET A 85 11.80 6.14 -6.33
N ILE A 86 11.25 5.75 -5.19
CA ILE A 86 9.90 5.19 -5.09
C ILE A 86 8.98 6.19 -4.37
N PRO A 87 7.69 6.25 -4.70
CA PRO A 87 6.76 7.13 -3.99
C PRO A 87 6.68 6.71 -2.52
N ARG A 88 6.56 7.72 -1.65
CA ARG A 88 6.24 7.52 -0.25
C ARG A 88 4.91 6.79 -0.15
N PRO A 89 4.77 5.93 0.86
CA PRO A 89 3.47 5.41 1.21
C PRO A 89 2.46 6.54 1.43
N SER A 90 1.35 6.46 0.69
CA SER A 90 0.23 7.38 0.74
C SER A 90 -1.01 6.73 0.13
N ARG A 91 -2.20 7.14 0.59
CA ARG A 91 -3.48 6.77 -0.02
C ARG A 91 -3.62 7.29 -1.45
N ALA A 92 -2.88 8.33 -1.82
CA ALA A 92 -2.83 8.85 -3.19
C ALA A 92 -2.32 7.83 -4.21
N ASN A 93 -1.52 6.85 -3.79
CA ASN A 93 -1.04 5.78 -4.67
C ASN A 93 -2.17 4.83 -5.10
N LYS A 94 -3.35 4.87 -4.45
CA LYS A 94 -4.50 3.99 -4.74
C LYS A 94 -4.14 2.50 -4.70
N VAL A 95 -3.29 2.11 -3.75
CA VAL A 95 -2.90 0.72 -3.51
C VAL A 95 -3.36 0.31 -2.12
N LEU A 96 -4.05 -0.82 -2.01
CA LEU A 96 -4.35 -1.50 -0.76
C LEU A 96 -3.57 -2.82 -0.74
N SER A 97 -2.59 -2.93 0.13
CA SER A 97 -1.94 -4.21 0.39
C SER A 97 -2.70 -4.97 1.46
N LEU A 98 -2.77 -6.29 1.30
CA LEU A 98 -3.36 -7.18 2.28
C LEU A 98 -2.60 -8.49 2.40
N ASP A 99 -2.67 -9.06 3.59
CA ASP A 99 -2.17 -10.40 3.87
C ASP A 99 -3.00 -11.04 5.00
N PHE A 100 -2.92 -12.37 5.11
CA PHE A 100 -3.63 -13.11 6.14
C PHE A 100 -2.74 -14.18 6.78
N ILE A 101 -2.83 -14.32 8.11
CA ILE A 101 -2.17 -15.40 8.85
C ILE A 101 -3.23 -16.19 9.61
N GLY A 102 -3.41 -17.45 9.26
CA GLY A 102 -4.23 -18.41 10.00
C GLY A 102 -3.40 -19.29 10.94
N VAL A 103 -3.89 -19.50 12.16
CA VAL A 103 -3.30 -20.38 13.17
C VAL A 103 -4.37 -21.33 13.71
N LYS A 104 -4.21 -22.62 13.43
CA LYS A 104 -5.04 -23.68 14.02
C LYS A 104 -4.54 -23.99 15.44
N LEU A 105 -5.39 -23.79 16.44
CA LEU A 105 -5.08 -24.02 17.85
C LEU A 105 -5.55 -25.39 18.35
N SER A 106 -6.64 -25.91 17.80
CA SER A 106 -7.15 -27.25 18.04
C SER A 106 -8.00 -27.69 16.84
N ASP A 107 -8.62 -28.87 16.90
CA ASP A 107 -9.55 -29.29 15.86
C ASP A 107 -10.81 -28.42 15.75
N SER A 108 -11.19 -27.76 16.84
CA SER A 108 -12.36 -26.86 16.86
C SER A 108 -11.99 -25.39 16.87
N ILE A 109 -10.77 -25.00 17.23
CA ILE A 109 -10.41 -23.59 17.43
C ILE A 109 -9.32 -23.19 16.45
N SER A 110 -9.56 -22.09 15.72
CA SER A 110 -8.56 -21.42 14.89
C SER A 110 -8.69 -19.92 15.04
N ILE A 111 -7.56 -19.21 14.94
CA ILE A 111 -7.52 -17.75 14.92
C ILE A 111 -6.83 -17.28 13.65
N GLY A 112 -7.27 -16.16 13.10
CA GLY A 112 -6.78 -15.56 11.88
C GLY A 112 -6.57 -14.07 12.04
N PHE A 113 -5.57 -13.52 11.34
CA PHE A 113 -5.24 -12.10 11.38
C PHE A 113 -5.20 -11.58 9.96
N LEU A 114 -6.10 -10.65 9.63
CA LEU A 114 -6.10 -9.91 8.38
C LEU A 114 -5.40 -8.58 8.61
N GLY A 115 -4.36 -8.28 7.83
CA GLY A 115 -3.71 -6.98 7.81
C GLY A 115 -4.05 -6.25 6.53
N LEU A 116 -4.47 -4.99 6.65
CA LEU A 116 -4.81 -4.09 5.55
C LEU A 116 -3.98 -2.82 5.67
N TYR A 117 -3.23 -2.47 4.62
CA TYR A 117 -2.43 -1.24 4.60
C TYR A 117 -2.62 -0.46 3.31
N ASP A 118 -3.11 0.77 3.43
CA ASP A 118 -3.47 1.67 2.33
C ASP A 118 -2.37 2.70 1.98
N GLY A 119 -1.20 2.58 2.62
CA GLY A 119 -0.09 3.52 2.53
C GLY A 119 0.03 4.48 3.72
N GLU A 120 -1.04 4.69 4.49
CA GLU A 120 -1.03 5.59 5.65
C GLU A 120 -1.53 4.89 6.91
N ASN A 121 -2.65 4.19 6.79
CA ASN A 121 -3.32 3.50 7.89
C ASN A 121 -3.09 2.00 7.79
N ILE A 122 -2.73 1.41 8.92
CA ILE A 122 -2.69 -0.04 9.10
C ILE A 122 -3.90 -0.45 9.93
N GLU A 123 -4.70 -1.37 9.39
CA GLU A 123 -5.81 -1.97 10.10
C GLU A 123 -5.55 -3.47 10.24
N THR A 124 -5.69 -3.99 11.46
CA THR A 124 -5.60 -5.42 11.73
C THR A 124 -6.90 -5.92 12.32
N GLN A 125 -7.47 -6.95 11.71
CA GLN A 125 -8.69 -7.58 12.17
C GLN A 125 -8.42 -9.01 12.63
N LEU A 126 -9.01 -9.38 13.78
CA LEU A 126 -8.96 -10.74 14.33
C LEU A 126 -10.18 -11.53 13.87
N VAL A 127 -9.93 -12.69 13.27
CA VAL A 127 -10.94 -13.69 12.93
C VAL A 127 -10.81 -14.85 13.90
N VAL A 128 -11.87 -15.19 14.62
CA VAL A 128 -11.92 -16.37 15.49
C VAL A 128 -12.89 -17.36 14.88
N LYS A 129 -12.46 -18.62 14.75
CA LYS A 129 -13.30 -19.73 14.33
C LYS A 129 -13.38 -20.74 15.46
N GLU A 130 -14.59 -21.00 15.94
CA GLU A 130 -14.90 -22.02 16.94
C GLU A 130 -15.95 -22.99 16.39
N PHE A 131 -15.56 -24.26 16.26
CA PHE A 131 -16.33 -25.32 15.61
C PHE A 131 -16.74 -24.92 14.19
N PHE A 132 -18.01 -24.57 13.99
CA PHE A 132 -18.58 -24.18 12.71
C PHE A 132 -18.83 -22.67 12.60
N ASP A 133 -18.76 -21.96 13.73
CA ASP A 133 -18.99 -20.52 13.78
C ASP A 133 -17.67 -19.76 13.61
N SER A 134 -17.75 -18.59 12.99
CA SER A 134 -16.59 -17.74 12.77
C SER A 134 -16.99 -16.27 12.84
N THR A 135 -16.20 -15.46 13.53
CA THR A 135 -16.36 -14.01 13.46
C THR A 135 -16.13 -13.56 12.02
N GLY A 136 -16.98 -12.67 11.51
CA GLY A 136 -16.79 -12.07 10.20
C GLY A 136 -15.66 -11.04 10.20
N VAL A 137 -15.01 -10.87 9.06
CA VAL A 137 -14.19 -9.69 8.75
C VAL A 137 -15.11 -8.48 8.51
N ASP A 138 -14.76 -7.31 9.05
CA ASP A 138 -15.37 -6.04 8.67
C ASP A 138 -14.87 -5.66 7.26
N LEU A 139 -15.80 -5.66 6.30
CA LEU A 139 -15.51 -5.40 4.89
C LEU A 139 -15.49 -3.89 4.57
N SER A 140 -15.93 -3.03 5.48
CA SER A 140 -16.03 -1.57 5.26
C SER A 140 -14.72 -0.92 4.77
N PRO A 141 -13.52 -1.29 5.27
CA PRO A 141 -12.25 -0.73 4.77
C PRO A 141 -11.97 -1.12 3.32
N ILE A 142 -12.29 -2.36 2.97
CA ILE A 142 -12.09 -2.94 1.63
C ILE A 142 -13.07 -2.30 0.65
N GLU A 143 -14.36 -2.25 1.00
CA GLU A 143 -15.40 -1.61 0.20
C GLU A 143 -15.09 -0.15 -0.09
N ARG A 144 -14.61 0.61 0.91
CA ARG A 144 -14.17 1.99 0.73
C ARG A 144 -13.05 2.10 -0.30
N CYS A 145 -12.02 1.26 -0.19
CA CYS A 145 -10.90 1.25 -1.12
C CYS A 145 -11.36 0.90 -2.54
N VAL A 146 -12.23 -0.09 -2.70
CA VAL A 146 -12.81 -0.45 -4.01
C VAL A 146 -13.55 0.72 -4.64
N ASN A 147 -14.44 1.38 -3.88
CA ASN A 147 -15.22 2.53 -4.36
C ASN A 147 -14.35 3.75 -4.69
N GLU A 148 -13.24 3.92 -3.99
CA GLU A 148 -12.25 4.98 -4.23
C GLU A 148 -11.25 4.64 -5.36
N GLY A 149 -11.41 3.49 -6.03
CA GLY A 149 -10.59 3.08 -7.18
C GLY A 149 -9.22 2.50 -6.82
N PHE A 150 -9.05 1.96 -5.63
CA PHE A 150 -7.81 1.30 -5.23
C PHE A 150 -7.65 -0.03 -5.96
N ILE A 151 -6.41 -0.37 -6.31
CA ILE A 151 -6.01 -1.73 -6.64
C ILE A 151 -5.59 -2.48 -5.37
N MET A 152 -5.77 -3.79 -5.37
CA MET A 152 -5.38 -4.65 -4.26
C MET A 152 -4.15 -5.46 -4.59
N VAL A 153 -3.32 -5.71 -3.57
CA VAL A 153 -2.08 -6.47 -3.73
C VAL A 153 -1.90 -7.42 -2.56
N SER A 154 -1.57 -8.67 -2.84
CA SER A 154 -1.08 -9.62 -1.84
C SER A 154 0.18 -10.33 -2.32
N TRP A 155 0.84 -11.04 -1.39
CA TRP A 155 2.03 -11.82 -1.73
C TRP A 155 1.72 -12.98 -2.68
N ASP A 156 0.80 -13.86 -2.29
CA ASP A 156 0.43 -15.09 -3.00
C ASP A 156 -1.08 -15.24 -2.91
N PHE A 157 -1.78 -15.15 -4.04
CA PHE A 157 -3.24 -15.02 -4.06
C PHE A 157 -3.93 -16.33 -3.66
N ASP A 158 -3.42 -17.45 -4.18
CA ASP A 158 -4.02 -18.75 -3.93
C ASP A 158 -3.84 -19.18 -2.47
N SER A 159 -2.68 -18.89 -1.88
CA SER A 159 -2.44 -19.12 -0.44
C SER A 159 -3.36 -18.25 0.43
N LEU A 160 -3.50 -16.97 0.09
CA LEU A 160 -4.40 -16.04 0.80
C LEU A 160 -5.86 -16.55 0.78
N LEU A 161 -6.36 -16.94 -0.40
CA LEU A 161 -7.72 -17.46 -0.52
C LEU A 161 -7.92 -18.75 0.27
N LYS A 162 -6.94 -19.65 0.24
CA LYS A 162 -6.99 -20.91 0.98
C LYS A 162 -7.10 -20.66 2.48
N ASP A 163 -6.30 -19.75 3.02
CA ASP A 163 -6.31 -19.44 4.45
C ASP A 163 -7.62 -18.75 4.87
N LEU A 164 -8.10 -17.78 4.09
CA LEU A 164 -9.40 -17.14 4.31
C LEU A 164 -10.57 -18.13 4.25
N PHE A 165 -10.56 -19.03 3.27
CA PHE A 165 -11.57 -20.08 3.13
C PHE A 165 -11.55 -21.04 4.31
N SER A 166 -10.36 -21.42 4.80
CA SER A 166 -10.23 -22.26 6.00
C SER A 166 -10.85 -21.62 7.24
N MET A 167 -10.87 -20.28 7.29
CA MET A 167 -11.43 -19.45 8.35
C MET A 167 -12.89 -19.01 8.08
N ASN A 168 -13.58 -19.67 7.14
CA ASN A 168 -14.98 -19.41 6.75
C ASN A 168 -15.26 -17.98 6.19
N GLN A 169 -14.24 -17.25 5.73
CA GLN A 169 -14.39 -15.88 5.21
C GLN A 169 -14.76 -15.85 3.73
N ARG A 170 -15.85 -16.56 3.35
CA ARG A 170 -16.23 -16.76 1.94
C ARG A 170 -16.55 -15.47 1.19
N THR A 171 -17.25 -14.54 1.83
CA THR A 171 -17.61 -13.25 1.21
C THR A 171 -16.37 -12.48 0.79
N LEU A 172 -15.35 -12.43 1.65
CA LEU A 172 -14.08 -11.81 1.30
C LEU A 172 -13.41 -12.54 0.13
N CYS A 173 -13.38 -13.88 0.13
CA CYS A 173 -12.85 -14.65 -1.00
C CYS A 173 -13.53 -14.27 -2.32
N TYR A 174 -14.85 -14.14 -2.35
CA TYR A 174 -15.59 -13.76 -3.57
C TYR A 174 -15.27 -12.33 -4.03
N ILE A 175 -15.11 -11.38 -3.09
CA ILE A 175 -14.69 -10.01 -3.42
C ILE A 175 -13.30 -10.03 -4.05
N LEU A 176 -12.33 -10.73 -3.45
CA LEU A 176 -10.96 -10.79 -3.96
C LEU A 176 -10.88 -11.49 -5.33
N GLN A 177 -11.66 -12.56 -5.53
CA GLN A 177 -11.79 -13.22 -6.83
C GLN A 177 -12.37 -12.29 -7.89
N GLY A 178 -13.48 -11.61 -7.59
CA GLY A 178 -14.08 -10.64 -8.51
C GLY A 178 -13.10 -9.52 -8.91
N LEU A 179 -12.35 -8.99 -7.95
CA LEU A 179 -11.32 -7.98 -8.21
C LEU A 179 -10.16 -8.50 -9.06
N ARG A 180 -9.79 -9.78 -8.91
CA ARG A 180 -8.77 -10.42 -9.77
C ARG A 180 -9.27 -10.53 -11.21
N GLU A 181 -10.49 -11.01 -11.42
CA GLU A 181 -11.10 -11.11 -12.75
C GLU A 181 -11.26 -9.73 -13.42
N GLU A 182 -11.53 -8.68 -12.64
CA GLU A 182 -11.56 -7.29 -13.13
C GLU A 182 -10.16 -6.68 -13.37
N GLY A 183 -9.08 -7.39 -13.09
CA GLY A 183 -7.71 -6.87 -13.22
C GLY A 183 -7.34 -5.81 -12.17
N LYS A 184 -8.08 -5.73 -11.06
CA LYS A 184 -7.85 -4.83 -9.92
C LYS A 184 -7.15 -5.48 -8.74
N PHE A 185 -6.76 -6.75 -8.86
CA PHE A 185 -5.97 -7.48 -7.87
C PHE A 185 -4.67 -7.96 -8.49
N PHE A 186 -3.53 -7.68 -7.84
CA PHE A 186 -2.20 -8.09 -8.27
C PHE A 186 -1.55 -9.05 -7.28
N GLU A 187 -0.95 -10.11 -7.81
CA GLU A 187 -0.15 -11.04 -7.06
C GLU A 187 1.34 -10.66 -7.16
N LEU A 188 1.98 -10.43 -6.01
CA LEU A 188 3.31 -9.84 -5.97
C LEU A 188 4.44 -10.86 -6.16
N LYS A 189 4.27 -12.09 -5.68
CA LYS A 189 5.33 -13.11 -5.69
C LYS A 189 5.86 -13.40 -7.11
N PRO A 190 5.03 -13.65 -8.14
CA PRO A 190 5.54 -13.83 -9.51
C PRO A 190 6.31 -12.62 -10.02
N LEU A 191 5.81 -11.40 -9.75
CA LEU A 191 6.48 -10.16 -10.15
C LEU A 191 7.86 -10.00 -9.52
N VAL A 192 8.00 -10.41 -8.26
CA VAL A 192 9.28 -10.40 -7.54
C VAL A 192 10.22 -11.47 -8.07
N GLU A 193 9.73 -12.70 -8.27
CA GLU A 193 10.55 -13.81 -8.78
C GLU A 193 11.09 -13.50 -10.18
N ASP A 194 10.26 -12.95 -11.06
CA ASP A 194 10.64 -12.51 -12.40
C ASP A 194 11.69 -11.38 -12.34
N PHE A 195 11.47 -10.39 -11.48
CA PHE A 195 12.36 -9.24 -11.36
C PHE A 195 13.73 -9.60 -10.75
N LEU A 196 13.75 -10.53 -9.79
CA LEU A 196 14.99 -11.00 -9.15
C LEU A 196 15.68 -12.13 -9.93
N GLY A 197 15.00 -12.75 -10.90
CA GLY A 197 15.50 -13.94 -11.58
C GLY A 197 15.73 -15.13 -10.64
N MET A 198 14.99 -15.19 -9.53
CA MET A 198 15.14 -16.20 -8.47
C MET A 198 13.77 -16.80 -8.15
N SER A 199 13.68 -18.12 -8.05
CA SER A 199 12.48 -18.84 -7.59
C SER A 199 12.90 -20.13 -6.87
N PRO A 200 12.32 -20.46 -5.71
CA PRO A 200 11.26 -19.73 -5.00
C PRO A 200 11.79 -18.56 -4.15
N VAL A 201 11.02 -17.48 -4.03
CA VAL A 201 11.31 -16.34 -3.13
C VAL A 201 10.27 -16.25 -2.01
N SER A 202 10.72 -15.91 -0.80
CA SER A 202 9.82 -15.72 0.36
C SER A 202 9.64 -14.24 0.70
N LEU A 203 8.43 -13.87 1.16
CA LEU A 203 8.16 -12.49 1.60
C LEU A 203 9.10 -12.07 2.74
N GLU A 204 9.43 -12.97 3.67
CA GLU A 204 10.35 -12.65 4.77
C GLU A 204 11.75 -12.27 4.28
N GLU A 205 12.25 -12.96 3.27
CA GLU A 205 13.57 -12.67 2.73
C GLU A 205 13.60 -11.33 2.00
N VAL A 206 12.54 -11.03 1.25
CA VAL A 206 12.31 -9.72 0.63
C VAL A 206 12.22 -8.64 1.69
N ALA A 207 11.35 -8.81 2.68
CA ALA A 207 11.15 -7.87 3.78
C ALA A 207 12.46 -7.57 4.54
N ARG A 208 13.25 -8.60 4.82
CA ARG A 208 14.53 -8.47 5.53
C ARG A 208 15.60 -7.79 4.70
N ARG A 209 15.83 -8.25 3.46
CA ARG A 209 16.93 -7.77 2.62
C ARG A 209 16.66 -6.38 2.04
N ILE A 210 15.40 -6.10 1.72
CA ILE A 210 15.00 -4.88 1.01
C ILE A 210 14.56 -3.79 2.00
N TRP A 211 13.79 -4.15 3.02
CA TRP A 211 13.15 -3.19 3.92
C TRP A 211 13.70 -3.20 5.35
N GLY A 212 14.66 -4.08 5.66
CA GLY A 212 15.22 -4.21 7.01
C GLY A 212 14.22 -4.72 8.06
N ILE A 213 13.09 -5.28 7.61
CA ILE A 213 12.04 -5.82 8.46
C ILE A 213 12.48 -7.22 8.91
N ASN A 214 12.73 -7.38 10.21
CA ASN A 214 13.35 -8.59 10.77
C ASN A 214 12.35 -9.56 11.43
N SER A 215 11.04 -9.31 11.33
CA SER A 215 10.05 -10.26 11.81
C SER A 215 10.16 -11.63 11.12
N SER A 216 9.79 -12.68 11.85
CA SER A 216 9.69 -14.01 11.28
C SER A 216 8.39 -14.70 11.70
N ILE A 217 7.75 -15.34 10.74
CA ILE A 217 6.61 -16.24 10.95
C ILE A 217 6.97 -17.37 11.92
N LYS A 218 8.27 -17.70 12.04
CA LYS A 218 8.74 -18.68 13.03
C LYS A 218 8.38 -18.28 14.46
N ASP A 219 8.36 -16.99 14.77
CA ASP A 219 7.99 -16.51 16.11
C ASP A 219 6.51 -16.75 16.41
N VAL A 220 5.64 -16.62 15.39
CA VAL A 220 4.21 -16.99 15.47
C VAL A 220 4.07 -18.49 15.65
N ILE A 221 4.80 -19.28 14.86
CA ILE A 221 4.74 -20.76 14.92
C ILE A 221 5.20 -21.25 16.30
N MET A 222 6.28 -20.69 16.85
CA MET A 222 6.78 -21.06 18.17
C MET A 222 5.80 -20.71 19.28
N GLU A 223 5.21 -19.50 19.22
CA GLU A 223 4.20 -19.10 20.19
C GLU A 223 2.91 -19.92 20.05
N ALA A 224 2.50 -20.23 18.82
CA ALA A 224 1.34 -21.07 18.55
C ALA A 224 1.50 -22.45 19.17
N LYS A 225 2.67 -23.09 19.01
CA LYS A 225 2.97 -24.38 19.65
C LYS A 225 2.85 -24.31 21.17
N ARG A 226 3.31 -23.22 21.78
CA ARG A 226 3.17 -23.00 23.23
C ARG A 226 1.71 -22.87 23.64
N SER A 227 0.94 -22.05 22.93
CA SER A 227 -0.50 -21.87 23.17
C SER A 227 -1.28 -23.18 23.00
N ILE A 228 -0.97 -23.97 21.97
CA ILE A 228 -1.59 -25.28 21.72
C ILE A 228 -1.37 -26.21 22.92
N GLY A 229 -0.13 -26.31 23.43
CA GLY A 229 0.18 -27.15 24.58
C GLY A 229 -0.63 -26.78 25.84
N GLU A 230 -0.74 -25.49 26.15
CA GLU A 230 -1.53 -24.99 27.29
C GLU A 230 -3.04 -25.26 27.12
N ILE A 231 -3.54 -25.13 25.89
CA ILE A 231 -4.95 -25.38 25.55
C ILE A 231 -5.28 -26.88 25.69
N GLU A 232 -4.40 -27.76 25.21
CA GLU A 232 -4.55 -29.21 25.31
C GLU A 232 -4.52 -29.68 26.77
N GLU A 233 -3.54 -29.22 27.56
CA GLU A 233 -3.40 -29.58 28.99
C GLU A 233 -4.65 -29.23 29.79
N LYS A 234 -5.31 -28.12 29.45
CA LYS A 234 -6.47 -27.59 30.16
C LYS A 234 -7.81 -27.86 29.46
N LYS A 235 -7.83 -28.80 28.50
CA LYS A 235 -9.04 -29.25 27.76
C LYS A 235 -9.83 -28.10 27.11
N GLY A 236 -9.15 -27.06 26.61
CA GLY A 236 -9.76 -25.99 25.82
C GLY A 236 -10.54 -24.92 26.56
N ALA A 237 -10.78 -25.05 27.88
CA ALA A 237 -11.50 -24.04 28.63
C ALA A 237 -10.69 -22.74 28.75
N ASN A 238 -11.30 -21.60 28.41
CA ASN A 238 -10.67 -20.26 28.45
C ASN A 238 -9.43 -20.13 27.56
N TRP A 239 -9.41 -20.76 26.38
CA TRP A 239 -8.27 -20.75 25.44
C TRP A 239 -7.75 -19.34 25.12
N GLU A 240 -8.63 -18.34 25.12
CA GLU A 240 -8.28 -16.94 24.87
C GLU A 240 -7.14 -16.45 25.77
N ARG A 241 -7.13 -16.88 27.04
CA ARG A 241 -6.10 -16.49 28.02
C ARG A 241 -4.71 -16.97 27.62
N TYR A 242 -4.62 -18.10 26.94
CA TYR A 242 -3.36 -18.72 26.52
C TYR A 242 -2.87 -18.22 25.15
N THR A 243 -3.65 -17.35 24.49
CA THR A 243 -3.31 -16.82 23.16
C THR A 243 -2.91 -15.35 23.18
N LYS A 244 -2.80 -14.70 24.35
CA LYS A 244 -2.47 -13.27 24.45
C LYS A 244 -1.20 -12.91 23.68
N TYR A 245 -0.09 -13.61 23.94
CA TYR A 245 1.19 -13.36 23.27
C TYR A 245 1.18 -13.76 21.80
N LEU A 246 0.46 -14.83 21.45
CA LEU A 246 0.27 -15.24 20.06
C LEU A 246 -0.45 -14.15 19.26
N ARG A 247 -1.51 -13.57 19.82
CA ARG A 247 -2.29 -12.48 19.19
C ARG A 247 -1.42 -11.24 18.97
N GLU A 248 -0.63 -10.86 19.97
CA GLU A 248 0.28 -9.71 19.87
C GLU A 248 1.37 -9.92 18.81
N LYS A 249 2.03 -11.09 18.80
CA LYS A 249 3.04 -11.43 17.79
C LYS A 249 2.45 -11.50 16.38
N SER A 250 1.30 -12.14 16.23
CA SER A 250 0.64 -12.28 14.93
C SER A 250 0.19 -10.93 14.39
N LYS A 251 -0.33 -10.05 15.25
CA LYS A 251 -0.65 -8.67 14.90
C LYS A 251 0.58 -7.92 14.38
N ASN A 252 1.67 -7.89 15.14
CA ASN A 252 2.87 -7.16 14.71
C ASN A 252 3.40 -7.67 13.36
N ILE A 253 3.38 -9.00 13.18
CA ILE A 253 3.88 -9.63 11.96
C ILE A 253 2.98 -9.34 10.77
N ILE A 254 1.65 -9.37 10.93
CA ILE A 254 0.75 -9.08 9.80
C ILE A 254 0.85 -7.60 9.38
N GLU A 255 1.04 -6.69 10.33
CA GLU A 255 1.23 -5.27 10.05
C GLU A 255 2.51 -5.01 9.24
N GLU A 256 3.61 -5.65 9.63
CA GLU A 256 4.88 -5.54 8.92
C GLU A 256 4.83 -6.19 7.54
N ARG A 257 4.15 -7.33 7.39
CA ARG A 257 3.97 -8.01 6.10
C ARG A 257 3.14 -7.21 5.12
N ALA A 258 2.02 -6.63 5.57
CA ALA A 258 1.21 -5.75 4.72
C ALA A 258 2.03 -4.56 4.22
N LYS A 259 2.78 -3.89 5.11
CA LYS A 259 3.70 -2.79 4.73
C LYS A 259 4.78 -3.24 3.73
N ALA A 260 5.39 -4.41 3.95
CA ALA A 260 6.41 -4.95 3.05
C ALA A 260 5.84 -5.22 1.65
N ILE A 261 4.64 -5.80 1.57
CA ILE A 261 3.94 -6.05 0.29
C ILE A 261 3.71 -4.72 -0.44
N TYR A 262 3.17 -3.72 0.25
CA TYR A 262 2.92 -2.39 -0.32
C TYR A 262 4.18 -1.74 -0.87
N LEU A 263 5.24 -1.66 -0.06
CA LEU A 263 6.50 -1.02 -0.46
C LEU A 263 7.15 -1.74 -1.64
N THR A 264 7.14 -3.07 -1.63
CA THR A 264 7.67 -3.89 -2.72
C THR A 264 6.89 -3.66 -4.01
N PHE A 265 5.57 -3.61 -3.93
CA PHE A 265 4.73 -3.32 -5.09
C PHE A 265 5.02 -1.95 -5.70
N LEU A 266 5.17 -0.91 -4.87
CA LEU A 266 5.53 0.43 -5.34
C LEU A 266 6.91 0.45 -6.01
N ALA A 267 7.88 -0.27 -5.43
CA ALA A 267 9.23 -0.36 -5.98
C ALA A 267 9.25 -1.03 -7.35
N LEU A 268 8.56 -2.16 -7.50
CA LEU A 268 8.48 -2.89 -8.77
C LEU A 268 7.71 -2.14 -9.84
N SER A 269 6.60 -1.49 -9.48
CA SER A 269 5.80 -0.70 -10.41
C SER A 269 6.63 0.41 -11.07
N ARG A 270 7.57 1.02 -10.33
CA ARG A 270 8.52 2.01 -10.87
C ARG A 270 9.69 1.38 -11.61
N GLY A 271 10.23 0.27 -11.12
CA GLY A 271 11.28 -0.48 -11.81
C GLY A 271 10.87 -0.89 -13.23
N ALA A 272 9.59 -1.25 -13.43
CA ALA A 272 9.02 -1.57 -14.74
C ALA A 272 8.89 -0.35 -15.67
N GLU A 273 8.65 0.86 -15.14
CA GLU A 273 8.62 2.10 -15.93
C GLU A 273 10.01 2.52 -16.42
N VAL A 274 11.04 2.35 -15.58
CA VAL A 274 12.44 2.73 -15.90
C VAL A 274 13.08 1.79 -16.94
N ASN A 275 12.62 0.53 -17.02
CA ASN A 275 13.11 -0.45 -17.99
C ASN A 275 12.39 -0.40 -19.36
N ARG A 276 11.43 0.51 -19.57
CA ARG A 276 10.92 0.77 -20.92
C ARG A 276 11.94 1.60 -21.69
N PRO A 277 12.51 1.12 -22.81
CA PRO A 277 13.29 2.00 -23.67
C PRO A 277 12.40 3.16 -24.07
N GLY A 278 12.87 4.39 -23.84
CA GLY A 278 12.16 5.59 -24.28
C GLY A 278 11.83 5.50 -25.77
N PRO A 279 10.76 6.18 -26.22
CA PRO A 279 10.42 6.16 -27.64
C PRO A 279 11.65 6.61 -28.44
N PRO A 280 11.99 5.93 -29.55
CA PRO A 280 13.06 6.39 -30.41
C PRO A 280 12.72 7.82 -30.84
N HIS A 281 13.63 8.74 -30.52
CA HIS A 281 13.54 10.12 -30.97
C HIS A 281 13.34 10.14 -32.49
N LEU A 282 12.23 10.73 -32.93
CA LEU A 282 12.04 11.30 -34.26
C LEU A 282 11.78 12.79 -34.08
#